data_AF-A0A8S3E7T0-F1
#
_entry.id   AF-A0A8S3E7T0-F1
#
_cell.length_a   1.000
_cell.length_b   1.000
_cell.length_c   1.000
_cell.angle_alpha   90.00
_cell.angle_beta   90.00
_cell.angle_gamma   90.00
#
_symmetry.space_group_name_H-M   'P 1'
#
loop_
_entity.id
_entity.type
_entity.pdbx_description
1 polymer ?
#
loop_
_entity_poly.entity_id
_entity_poly.type
_entity_poly.pdbx_seq_one_letter_code
_entity_poly.pdbx_strand_id
1 'polypeptide(L)'
;NDSYIGTYCNISSDVCTVAQPCENGGTCFPNDTLLDGHYCECLTGYKGYNCENNEQACTESKCWHNGTCVPINATIASMNGLNFKCECIEGYDGTYCELGIDLCENITCENRGICQTVAMQWKCSCLDSAYYYGDLCQFKTNKLKIREILSSSFAFIAIGVISVTCGFVVVMDVLKYVFHIDPVECERDNYRKRREAQRRARRPIKPNQTKIALRFQYVS
;
A
#
# COMPACT_ATOMS: atom_id res chain seq x y z
N ASN A 1 60.75 11.94 48.27
CA ASN A 1 60.23 13.21 47.71
C ASN A 1 59.69 12.81 46.37
N ASP A 2 58.41 12.47 46.34
CA ASP A 2 57.87 11.51 45.36
C ASP A 2 57.29 12.24 44.12
N SER A 3 57.65 13.52 43.98
CA SER A 3 57.18 14.45 42.94
C SER A 3 57.95 14.37 41.62
N TYR A 4 58.97 13.51 41.53
CA TYR A 4 59.82 13.35 40.35
C TYR A 4 60.15 11.87 40.08
N ILE A 5 60.14 11.48 38.81
CA ILE A 5 60.37 10.13 38.29
C ILE A 5 61.53 10.11 37.28
N GLY A 6 61.97 8.90 36.90
CA GLY A 6 63.05 8.65 35.95
C GLY A 6 64.41 8.40 36.62
N THR A 7 65.36 7.85 35.85
CA THR A 7 66.70 7.43 36.34
C THR A 7 67.50 8.59 36.97
N TYR A 8 67.19 9.83 36.58
CA TYR A 8 67.82 11.04 37.08
C TYR A 8 66.87 11.95 37.87
N CYS A 9 65.66 11.48 38.22
CA CYS A 9 64.63 12.25 38.92
C CYS A 9 64.36 13.63 38.29
N ASN A 10 64.39 13.70 36.96
CA ASN A 10 64.28 14.95 36.20
C ASN A 10 62.92 15.13 35.51
N ILE A 11 62.05 14.13 35.58
CA ILE A 11 60.70 14.18 35.01
C ILE A 11 59.74 14.40 36.17
N SER A 12 58.87 15.40 36.09
CA SER A 12 57.84 15.57 37.14
C SER A 12 56.85 14.41 37.10
N SER A 13 56.43 13.93 38.27
CA SER A 13 55.44 12.85 38.38
C SER A 13 54.00 13.32 38.27
N ASP A 14 53.78 14.60 37.95
CA ASP A 14 52.45 15.16 37.78
C ASP A 14 51.73 14.57 36.55
N VAL A 15 50.40 14.55 36.63
CA VAL A 15 49.55 13.91 35.61
C VAL A 15 49.58 14.64 34.27
N CYS A 16 49.86 15.94 34.24
CA CYS A 16 49.99 16.70 33.00
C CYS A 16 51.24 16.30 32.21
N THR A 17 52.33 15.97 32.90
CA THR A 17 53.58 15.50 32.28
C THR A 17 53.48 14.05 31.82
N VAL A 18 52.82 13.19 32.61
CA VAL A 18 52.82 11.73 32.36
C VAL A 18 51.68 11.28 31.45
N ALA A 19 50.47 11.83 31.62
CA ALA A 19 49.27 11.37 30.93
C ALA A 19 48.75 12.34 29.87
N GLN A 20 49.11 13.63 29.96
CA GLN A 20 48.61 14.69 29.07
C GLN A 20 47.08 14.62 28.85
N PRO A 21 46.28 14.73 29.93
CA PRO A 21 44.85 14.43 29.90
C PRO A 21 44.00 15.43 29.09
N CYS A 22 44.47 16.66 28.88
CA CYS A 22 43.71 17.68 28.15
C CYS A 22 43.75 17.45 26.63
N GLU A 23 42.58 17.29 26.03
CA GLU A 23 42.39 17.11 24.59
C GLU A 23 42.29 18.46 23.85
N ASN A 24 42.26 18.38 22.51
CA ASN A 24 41.99 19.51 21.60
C ASN A 24 42.88 20.75 21.82
N GLY A 25 44.12 20.55 22.29
CA GLY A 25 45.07 21.63 22.53
C GLY A 25 44.80 22.43 23.80
N GLY A 26 44.00 21.91 24.74
CA GLY A 26 43.85 22.49 26.08
C GLY A 26 45.16 22.52 26.85
N THR A 27 45.34 23.54 27.70
CA THR A 27 46.53 23.69 28.54
C THR A 27 46.30 22.97 29.87
N CYS A 28 47.17 22.02 30.21
CA CYS A 28 47.08 21.23 31.44
C CYS A 28 47.80 21.91 32.59
N PHE A 29 47.13 22.03 33.74
CA PHE A 29 47.69 22.52 34.99
C PHE A 29 47.59 21.45 36.08
N PRO A 30 48.71 21.04 36.72
CA PRO A 30 48.66 20.11 37.82
C PRO A 30 47.94 20.74 39.01
N ASN A 31 47.03 19.98 39.63
CA ASN A 31 46.21 20.44 40.73
C ASN A 31 45.88 19.30 41.70
N ASP A 32 46.72 19.18 42.74
CA ASP A 32 46.63 18.13 43.76
C ASP A 32 45.39 18.23 44.67
N THR A 33 44.60 19.30 44.55
CA THR A 33 43.33 19.44 45.28
C THR A 33 42.17 18.75 44.59
N LEU A 34 42.31 18.43 43.30
CA LEU A 34 41.33 17.70 42.51
C LEU A 34 41.62 16.20 42.58
N LEU A 35 40.56 15.39 42.52
CA LEU A 35 40.66 13.92 42.63
C LEU A 35 41.57 13.31 41.57
N ASP A 36 41.55 13.86 40.34
CA ASP A 36 42.38 13.39 39.23
C ASP A 36 43.69 14.19 39.08
N GLY A 37 44.00 15.09 40.02
CA GLY A 37 45.29 15.77 40.09
C GLY A 37 45.58 16.82 39.01
N HIS A 38 44.58 17.26 38.22
CA HIS A 38 44.75 18.28 37.18
C HIS A 38 43.51 19.11 36.91
N TYR A 39 43.74 20.23 36.24
CA TYR A 39 42.74 21.12 35.65
C TYR A 39 43.13 21.45 34.21
N CYS A 40 42.18 21.38 33.27
CA CYS A 40 42.39 21.77 31.88
C CYS A 40 41.81 23.16 31.59
N GLU A 41 42.64 24.06 31.08
CA GLU A 41 42.17 25.31 30.48
C GLU A 41 41.92 25.10 28.99
N CYS A 42 40.65 25.15 28.58
CA CYS A 42 40.24 24.87 27.22
C CYS A 42 40.39 26.07 26.30
N LEU A 43 40.82 25.81 25.06
CA LEU A 43 40.82 26.80 23.99
C LEU A 43 39.39 27.24 23.64
N THR A 44 39.25 28.45 23.08
CA THR A 44 37.95 28.98 22.66
C THR A 44 37.25 28.02 21.71
N GLY A 45 36.00 27.65 22.04
CA GLY A 45 35.22 26.69 21.27
C GLY A 45 35.29 25.24 21.78
N TYR A 46 36.05 24.96 22.85
CA TYR A 46 36.10 23.66 23.50
C TYR A 46 35.65 23.74 24.97
N LYS A 47 34.99 22.69 25.44
CA LYS A 47 34.52 22.52 26.82
C LYS A 47 34.63 21.07 27.26
N GLY A 48 34.30 20.79 28.51
CA GLY A 48 34.43 19.48 29.13
C GLY A 48 35.54 19.46 30.17
N TYR A 49 35.66 18.36 30.89
CA TYR A 49 36.64 18.24 31.97
C TYR A 49 38.08 18.23 31.43
N ASN A 50 38.25 17.59 30.28
CA ASN A 50 39.47 17.42 29.52
C ASN A 50 39.44 18.20 28.21
N CYS A 51 38.56 19.19 28.04
CA CYS A 51 38.39 19.93 26.77
C CYS A 51 37.97 19.07 25.57
N GLU A 52 37.28 17.98 25.84
CA GLU A 52 36.90 16.94 24.88
C GLU A 52 35.74 17.36 23.95
N ASN A 53 34.85 18.25 24.41
CA ASN A 53 33.67 18.68 23.67
C ASN A 53 33.99 19.88 22.77
N ASN A 54 33.86 19.73 21.45
CA ASN A 54 33.95 20.83 20.50
C ASN A 54 32.58 21.53 20.36
N GLU A 55 32.43 22.74 20.88
CA GLU A 55 31.19 23.53 20.78
C GLU A 55 30.90 24.02 19.35
N GLN A 56 31.93 24.10 18.49
CA GLN A 56 31.76 24.44 17.09
C GLN A 56 31.31 23.26 16.23
N ALA A 57 31.24 22.04 16.79
CA ALA A 57 30.82 20.84 16.07
C ALA A 57 29.43 20.99 15.43
N CYS A 58 28.55 21.82 16.01
CA CYS A 58 27.20 22.06 15.52
C CYS A 58 27.04 23.33 14.65
N THR A 59 28.10 24.15 14.48
CA THR A 59 28.00 25.43 13.76
C THR A 59 27.76 25.24 12.25
N GLU A 60 28.16 24.09 11.71
CA GLU A 60 27.87 23.65 10.33
C GLU A 60 26.92 22.44 10.29
N SER A 61 26.09 22.24 11.33
CA SER A 61 25.33 21.00 11.48
C SER A 61 24.44 20.71 10.26
N LYS A 62 24.55 19.47 9.77
CA LYS A 62 23.76 18.94 8.66
C LYS A 62 22.51 18.18 9.14
N CYS A 63 22.04 18.40 10.37
CA CYS A 63 20.87 17.67 10.86
C CYS A 63 19.63 18.07 10.02
N TRP A 64 19.11 17.13 9.24
CA TRP A 64 17.96 17.31 8.36
C TRP A 64 16.67 17.31 9.18
N HIS A 65 15.59 17.76 8.56
CA HIS A 65 14.22 17.71 9.10
C HIS A 65 14.08 18.32 10.50
N ASN A 66 14.83 19.40 10.78
CA ASN A 66 14.79 20.12 12.05
C ASN A 66 15.23 19.27 13.26
N GLY A 67 16.12 18.29 13.04
CA GLY A 67 16.79 17.57 14.11
C GLY A 67 17.72 18.47 14.93
N THR A 68 17.85 18.19 16.23
CA THR A 68 18.68 18.98 17.16
C THR A 68 20.12 18.48 17.12
N CYS A 69 21.09 19.36 16.87
CA CYS A 69 22.49 18.99 16.96
C CYS A 69 22.99 19.06 18.41
N VAL A 70 23.63 17.99 18.87
CA VAL A 70 24.25 17.90 20.19
C VAL A 70 25.75 17.58 20.02
N PRO A 71 26.67 18.43 20.51
CA PRO A 71 28.10 18.15 20.47
C PRO A 71 28.40 16.94 21.37
N ILE A 72 29.23 16.02 20.89
CA ILE A 72 29.64 14.80 21.60
C ILE A 72 31.13 14.51 21.37
N ASN A 73 31.72 13.70 22.24
CA ASN A 73 33.09 13.24 22.04
C ASN A 73 33.15 12.18 20.96
N ALA A 74 34.00 12.40 19.95
CA ALA A 74 34.20 11.49 18.82
C ALA A 74 34.68 10.09 19.25
N THR A 75 35.20 9.95 20.46
CA THR A 75 35.82 8.72 20.99
C THR A 75 34.84 7.74 21.65
N ILE A 76 33.67 8.19 22.13
CA ILE A 76 32.78 7.35 22.95
C ILE A 76 31.42 7.07 22.28
N ALA A 77 30.95 7.94 21.38
CA ALA A 77 29.55 7.87 20.90
C ALA A 77 29.36 7.87 19.37
N SER A 78 30.42 7.99 18.56
CA SER A 78 30.28 8.03 17.09
C SER A 78 31.09 6.92 16.43
N MET A 79 30.42 5.91 15.88
CA MET A 79 31.05 4.91 15.02
C MET A 79 31.60 5.51 13.71
N ASN A 80 31.30 6.78 13.44
CA ASN A 80 31.63 7.48 12.20
C ASN A 80 32.65 8.63 12.40
N GLY A 81 33.24 8.78 13.59
CA GLY A 81 34.25 9.82 13.87
C GLY A 81 33.71 11.24 13.94
N LEU A 82 32.39 11.42 14.07
CA LEU A 82 31.75 12.72 14.25
C LEU A 82 31.84 13.16 15.71
N ASN A 83 32.14 14.43 15.93
CA ASN A 83 32.13 15.10 17.24
C ASN A 83 30.77 15.75 17.57
N PHE A 84 29.70 15.30 16.90
CA PHE A 84 28.33 15.67 17.19
C PHE A 84 27.38 14.52 16.84
N LYS A 85 26.18 14.57 17.41
CA LYS A 85 25.07 13.66 17.15
C LYS A 85 23.83 14.49 16.83
N CYS A 86 23.07 14.08 15.82
CA CYS A 86 21.74 14.63 15.57
C CYS A 86 20.70 13.86 16.41
N GLU A 87 19.91 14.57 17.19
CA GLU A 87 18.69 14.07 17.80
C GLU A 87 17.54 14.30 16.82
N CYS A 88 17.09 13.23 16.19
CA CYS A 88 16.05 13.29 15.18
C CYS A 88 14.68 13.52 15.80
N ILE A 89 13.86 14.34 15.13
CA ILE A 89 12.44 14.44 15.45
C ILE A 89 11.74 13.12 15.13
N GLU A 90 10.57 12.91 15.72
CA GLU A 90 9.83 11.68 15.53
C GLU A 90 9.54 11.43 14.03
N GLY A 91 9.84 10.22 13.55
CA GLY A 91 9.57 9.80 12.17
C GLY A 91 10.75 9.96 11.22
N TYR A 92 11.91 10.38 11.73
CA TYR A 92 13.16 10.44 11.00
C TYR A 92 14.27 9.69 11.73
N ASP A 93 15.21 9.16 10.96
CA ASP A 93 16.34 8.37 11.42
C ASP A 93 17.57 8.64 10.52
N GLY A 94 18.70 8.03 10.84
CA GLY A 94 19.97 8.23 10.15
C GLY A 94 20.95 9.09 10.93
N THR A 95 22.19 9.17 10.46
CA THR A 95 23.27 9.89 11.17
C THR A 95 23.00 11.39 11.22
N TYR A 96 22.32 11.91 10.21
CA TYR A 96 21.94 13.30 10.04
C TYR A 96 20.41 13.48 9.99
N CYS A 97 19.62 12.50 10.45
CA CYS A 97 18.15 12.53 10.34
C CYS A 97 17.64 12.63 8.89
N GLU A 98 18.42 12.12 7.94
CA GLU A 98 18.17 12.19 6.51
C GLU A 98 17.13 11.17 6.03
N LEU A 99 16.91 10.10 6.80
CA LEU A 99 16.01 9.02 6.45
C LEU A 99 14.65 9.27 7.07
N GLY A 100 13.60 9.30 6.26
CA GLY A 100 12.23 9.20 6.78
C GLY A 100 11.95 7.75 7.16
N ILE A 101 11.40 7.52 8.36
CA ILE A 101 11.00 6.18 8.80
C ILE A 101 9.75 5.78 8.01
N ASP A 102 9.92 4.84 7.08
CA ASP A 102 8.78 4.19 6.44
C ASP A 102 8.25 3.07 7.33
N LEU A 103 7.23 3.40 8.13
CA LEU A 103 6.55 2.44 9.00
C LEU A 103 5.85 1.31 8.21
N CYS A 104 5.73 1.43 6.88
CA CYS A 104 5.15 0.42 6.01
C CYS A 104 6.18 -0.50 5.32
N GLU A 105 7.49 -0.25 5.46
CA GLU A 105 8.53 -0.95 4.69
C GLU A 105 8.47 -2.49 4.87
N ASN A 106 8.20 -2.95 6.09
CA ASN A 106 8.12 -4.37 6.41
C ASN A 106 6.68 -4.86 6.66
N ILE A 107 5.68 -4.10 6.18
CA ILE A 107 4.26 -4.37 6.47
C ILE A 107 3.52 -4.67 5.17
N THR A 108 3.07 -5.90 5.05
CA THR A 108 2.28 -6.34 3.89
C THR A 108 0.81 -6.42 4.29
N CYS A 109 0.00 -5.54 3.70
CA CYS A 109 -1.45 -5.62 3.83
C CYS A 109 -2.01 -6.67 2.86
N GLU A 110 -2.69 -7.68 3.39
CA GLU A 110 -3.31 -8.76 2.63
C GLU A 110 -4.53 -8.29 1.83
N ASN A 111 -5.01 -9.14 0.91
CA ASN A 111 -6.22 -8.90 0.12
C ASN A 111 -6.24 -7.53 -0.60
N ARG A 112 -5.08 -7.06 -1.07
CA ARG A 112 -4.88 -5.77 -1.75
C ARG A 112 -5.16 -4.55 -0.85
N GLY A 113 -4.96 -4.68 0.46
CA GLY A 113 -4.92 -3.51 1.35
C GLY A 113 -3.75 -2.58 1.01
N ILE A 114 -3.89 -1.31 1.38
CA ILE A 114 -2.85 -0.29 1.20
C ILE A 114 -2.30 0.08 2.57
N CYS A 115 -1.00 -0.07 2.80
CA CYS A 115 -0.35 0.41 4.03
C CYS A 115 -0.20 1.92 3.98
N GLN A 116 -0.56 2.59 5.06
CA GLN A 116 -0.41 4.03 5.21
C GLN A 116 0.12 4.35 6.60
N THR A 117 1.04 5.31 6.66
CA THR A 117 1.49 5.90 7.91
C THR A 117 0.50 6.99 8.34
N VAL A 118 -0.16 6.79 9.48
CA VAL A 118 -1.15 7.71 10.06
C VAL A 118 -0.74 8.02 11.49
N ALA A 119 -0.49 9.30 11.79
CA ALA A 119 -0.13 9.75 13.15
C ALA A 119 0.98 8.90 13.81
N MET A 120 2.06 8.63 13.07
CA MET A 120 3.21 7.85 13.54
C MET A 120 2.93 6.37 13.85
N GLN A 121 1.82 5.86 13.36
CA GLN A 121 1.50 4.45 13.36
C GLN A 121 1.28 4.00 11.93
N TRP A 122 1.57 2.75 11.64
CA TRP A 122 1.14 2.15 10.39
C TRP A 122 -0.30 1.67 10.52
N LYS A 123 -1.05 1.74 9.42
CA LYS A 123 -2.39 1.18 9.33
C LYS A 123 -2.64 0.66 7.92
N CYS A 124 -3.18 -0.55 7.82
CA CYS A 124 -3.69 -1.05 6.56
C CYS A 124 -5.10 -0.50 6.28
N SER A 125 -5.24 0.21 5.17
CA SER A 125 -6.53 0.57 4.59
C SER A 125 -6.99 -0.55 3.66
N CYS A 126 -7.96 -1.36 4.11
CA CYS A 126 -8.50 -2.43 3.30
C CYS A 126 -9.31 -1.85 2.11
N LEU A 127 -9.01 -2.31 0.89
CA LEU A 127 -9.61 -1.79 -0.36
C LEU A 127 -11.13 -1.80 -0.33
N ASP A 128 -11.72 -2.80 0.32
CA ASP A 128 -13.16 -2.93 0.47
C ASP A 128 -13.48 -3.41 1.89
N SER A 129 -13.60 -2.44 2.80
CA SER A 129 -13.84 -2.67 4.24
C SER A 129 -15.17 -3.38 4.54
N ALA A 130 -16.07 -3.49 3.54
CA ALA A 130 -17.27 -4.32 3.64
C ALA A 130 -16.98 -5.82 3.50
N TYR A 131 -15.84 -6.17 2.88
CA TYR A 131 -15.46 -7.55 2.56
C TYR A 131 -14.20 -8.03 3.28
N TYR A 132 -13.32 -7.12 3.72
CA TYR A 132 -12.07 -7.46 4.39
C TYR A 132 -11.88 -6.70 5.70
N TYR A 133 -11.28 -7.35 6.69
CA TYR A 133 -11.03 -6.77 8.02
C TYR A 133 -9.81 -7.40 8.71
N GLY A 134 -9.44 -6.83 9.85
CA GLY A 134 -8.21 -7.16 10.61
C GLY A 134 -7.10 -6.13 10.36
N ASP A 135 -6.06 -6.15 11.19
CA ASP A 135 -4.99 -5.14 11.16
C ASP A 135 -4.17 -5.18 9.86
N LEU A 136 -4.09 -6.36 9.23
CA LEU A 136 -3.44 -6.58 7.94
C LEU A 136 -4.45 -6.90 6.83
N CYS A 137 -5.76 -6.64 7.04
CA CYS A 137 -6.82 -7.01 6.08
C CYS A 137 -6.87 -8.51 5.74
N GLN A 138 -6.41 -9.39 6.64
CA GLN A 138 -6.26 -10.82 6.40
C GLN A 138 -7.58 -11.60 6.40
N PHE A 139 -8.62 -11.06 7.05
CA PHE A 139 -9.88 -11.77 7.22
C PHE A 139 -10.92 -11.33 6.20
N LYS A 140 -11.70 -12.31 5.70
CA LYS A 140 -12.81 -12.11 4.76
C LYS A 140 -14.13 -12.15 5.49
N THR A 141 -15.04 -11.23 5.19
CA THR A 141 -16.38 -11.23 5.80
C THR A 141 -17.26 -12.31 5.17
N ASN A 142 -18.30 -12.73 5.91
CA ASN A 142 -19.31 -13.66 5.39
C ASN A 142 -20.02 -13.10 4.16
N LYS A 143 -20.09 -11.77 4.02
CA LYS A 143 -20.66 -11.10 2.85
C LYS A 143 -19.89 -11.46 1.57
N LEU A 144 -18.56 -11.55 1.64
CA LEU A 144 -17.74 -11.96 0.50
C LEU A 144 -17.94 -13.44 0.18
N LYS A 145 -17.95 -14.30 1.21
CA LYS A 145 -18.19 -15.75 1.03
C LYS A 145 -19.55 -16.03 0.37
N ILE A 146 -20.61 -15.36 0.83
CA ILE A 146 -21.94 -15.48 0.23
C ILE A 146 -21.93 -14.99 -1.22
N ARG A 147 -21.25 -13.88 -1.52
CA ARG A 147 -21.14 -13.37 -2.90
C ARG A 147 -20.42 -14.36 -3.82
N GLU A 148 -19.32 -14.97 -3.36
CA GLU A 148 -18.59 -15.99 -4.11
C GLU A 148 -19.47 -17.21 -4.38
N ILE A 149 -20.19 -17.71 -3.35
CA ILE A 149 -21.14 -18.82 -3.49
C ILE A 149 -22.24 -18.49 -4.49
N LEU A 150 -22.88 -17.32 -4.36
CA LEU A 150 -23.93 -16.89 -5.29
C LEU A 150 -23.41 -16.85 -6.73
N SER A 151 -22.21 -16.30 -6.96
CA SER A 151 -21.62 -16.25 -8.30
C SER A 151 -21.36 -17.65 -8.89
N SER A 152 -20.91 -18.58 -8.04
CA SER A 152 -20.64 -19.97 -8.43
C SER A 152 -21.94 -20.73 -8.72
N SER A 153 -22.96 -20.56 -7.87
CA SER A 153 -24.27 -21.19 -8.05
C SER A 153 -24.96 -20.76 -9.36
N PHE A 154 -24.87 -19.49 -9.75
CA PHE A 154 -25.43 -19.05 -11.04
C PHE A 154 -24.77 -19.74 -12.24
N ALA A 155 -23.45 -19.98 -12.18
CA ALA A 155 -22.74 -20.73 -13.22
C ALA A 155 -23.24 -22.17 -13.32
N PHE A 156 -23.42 -22.87 -12.18
CA PHE A 156 -23.93 -24.23 -12.17
C PHE A 156 -25.39 -24.33 -12.64
N ILE A 157 -26.25 -23.38 -12.26
CA ILE A 157 -27.64 -23.35 -12.73
C ILE A 157 -27.69 -23.17 -14.25
N ALA A 158 -26.89 -22.27 -14.80
CA ALA A 158 -26.82 -22.06 -16.25
C ALA A 158 -26.39 -23.34 -17.00
N ILE A 159 -25.37 -24.04 -16.50
CA ILE A 159 -24.91 -25.32 -17.06
C ILE A 159 -26.02 -26.37 -17.00
N GLY A 160 -26.74 -26.45 -15.87
CA GLY A 160 -27.87 -27.38 -15.71
C GLY A 160 -28.98 -27.15 -16.74
N VAL A 161 -29.39 -25.89 -16.94
CA VAL A 161 -30.41 -25.54 -17.93
C VAL A 161 -29.96 -25.90 -19.34
N ILE A 162 -28.72 -25.56 -19.71
CA ILE A 162 -28.16 -25.90 -21.04
C ILE A 162 -28.15 -27.43 -21.24
N SER A 163 -27.70 -28.19 -20.25
CA SER A 163 -27.67 -29.66 -20.31
C SER A 163 -29.07 -30.26 -20.53
N VAL A 164 -30.06 -29.80 -19.78
CA VAL A 164 -31.45 -30.26 -19.92
C VAL A 164 -32.01 -29.91 -21.30
N THR A 165 -31.77 -28.70 -21.80
CA THR A 165 -32.22 -28.29 -23.13
C THR A 165 -31.55 -29.11 -24.24
N CYS A 166 -30.24 -29.35 -24.17
CA CYS A 166 -29.54 -30.21 -25.11
C CYS A 166 -30.05 -31.66 -25.04
N GLY A 167 -30.26 -32.19 -23.84
CA GLY A 167 -30.83 -33.53 -23.65
C GLY A 167 -32.21 -33.67 -24.30
N PHE A 168 -33.08 -32.67 -24.12
CA PHE A 168 -34.40 -32.66 -24.77
C PHE A 168 -34.29 -32.62 -26.30
N VAL A 169 -33.39 -31.80 -26.86
CA VAL A 169 -33.14 -31.76 -28.31
C VAL A 169 -32.67 -33.11 -28.83
N VAL A 170 -31.72 -33.75 -28.15
CA VAL A 170 -31.24 -35.09 -28.54
C VAL A 170 -32.36 -36.12 -28.50
N VAL A 171 -33.21 -36.09 -27.47
CA VAL A 171 -34.38 -37.00 -27.39
C VAL A 171 -35.36 -36.74 -28.53
N MET A 172 -35.68 -35.48 -28.82
CA MET A 172 -36.54 -35.11 -29.96
C MET A 172 -35.95 -35.62 -31.29
N ASP A 173 -34.64 -35.46 -31.49
CA ASP A 173 -33.94 -35.94 -32.67
C ASP A 173 -33.98 -37.47 -32.76
N VAL A 174 -33.71 -38.20 -31.67
CA VAL A 174 -33.80 -39.67 -31.66
C VAL A 174 -35.22 -40.15 -31.99
N LEU A 175 -36.26 -39.56 -31.40
CA LEU A 175 -37.65 -39.88 -31.72
C LEU A 175 -37.97 -39.68 -33.20
N LYS A 176 -37.44 -38.60 -33.79
CA LYS A 176 -37.62 -38.28 -35.20
C LYS A 176 -36.85 -39.19 -36.14
N TYR A 177 -35.56 -39.45 -35.87
CA TYR A 177 -34.68 -40.18 -36.79
C TYR A 177 -34.80 -41.70 -36.66
N VAL A 178 -35.05 -42.23 -35.45
CA VAL A 178 -35.11 -43.68 -35.22
C VAL A 178 -36.54 -44.20 -35.33
N PHE A 179 -37.50 -43.50 -34.73
CA PHE A 179 -38.89 -43.96 -34.68
C PHE A 179 -39.78 -43.33 -35.75
N HIS A 180 -39.28 -42.35 -36.53
CA HIS A 180 -40.06 -41.58 -37.50
C HIS A 180 -41.30 -40.90 -36.90
N ILE A 181 -41.28 -40.59 -35.60
CA ILE A 181 -42.34 -39.85 -34.91
C ILE A 181 -41.89 -38.39 -34.82
N ASP A 182 -42.51 -37.48 -35.57
CA ASP A 182 -42.36 -36.02 -35.37
C ASP A 182 -43.49 -35.53 -34.46
N PRO A 183 -43.25 -35.42 -33.13
CA PRO A 183 -44.29 -35.01 -32.17
C PRO A 183 -44.80 -33.58 -32.38
N VAL A 184 -44.15 -32.77 -33.23
CA VAL A 184 -44.48 -31.35 -33.46
C VAL A 184 -45.21 -31.14 -34.80
N GLU A 185 -45.38 -32.18 -35.62
CA GLU A 185 -46.02 -32.11 -36.95
C GLU A 185 -47.41 -31.43 -36.90
N CYS A 186 -48.27 -31.87 -35.97
CA CYS A 186 -49.64 -31.37 -35.82
C CYS A 186 -49.69 -29.88 -35.38
N GLU A 187 -48.83 -29.49 -34.44
CA GLU A 187 -48.73 -28.09 -34.02
C GLU A 187 -48.20 -27.19 -35.14
N ARG A 188 -47.20 -27.66 -35.90
CA ARG A 188 -46.62 -26.96 -37.05
C ARG A 188 -47.70 -26.65 -38.09
N ASP A 189 -48.58 -27.61 -38.37
CA ASP A 189 -49.71 -27.44 -39.27
C ASP A 189 -50.77 -26.48 -38.75
N ASN A 190 -51.10 -26.54 -37.45
CA ASN A 190 -52.02 -25.59 -36.83
C ASN A 190 -51.48 -24.16 -36.90
N TYR A 191 -50.18 -23.96 -36.67
CA TYR A 191 -49.53 -22.66 -36.81
C TYR A 191 -49.58 -22.15 -38.26
N ARG A 192 -49.31 -23.01 -39.25
CA ARG A 192 -49.41 -22.67 -40.69
C ARG A 192 -50.83 -22.24 -41.06
N LYS A 193 -51.85 -23.01 -40.65
CA LYS A 193 -53.27 -22.70 -40.91
C LYS A 193 -53.67 -21.34 -40.31
N ARG A 194 -53.28 -21.05 -39.07
CA ARG A 194 -53.53 -19.74 -38.43
C ARG A 194 -52.87 -18.58 -39.18
N ARG A 195 -51.61 -18.76 -39.60
CA ARG A 195 -50.87 -17.73 -40.35
C ARG A 195 -51.49 -17.46 -41.72
N GLU A 196 -51.98 -18.50 -42.39
CA GLU A 196 -52.72 -18.36 -43.65
C GLU A 196 -54.08 -17.68 -43.46
N ALA A 197 -54.82 -18.02 -42.40
CA ALA A 197 -56.09 -17.37 -42.06
C ALA A 197 -55.88 -15.87 -41.80
N GLN A 198 -54.85 -15.48 -41.04
CA GLN A 198 -54.49 -14.08 -40.82
C GLN A 198 -54.11 -13.36 -42.12
N ARG A 199 -53.36 -14.01 -43.01
CA ARG A 199 -53.02 -13.46 -44.34
C ARG A 199 -54.26 -13.25 -45.21
N ARG A 200 -55.23 -14.17 -45.16
CA ARG A 200 -56.51 -14.04 -45.87
C ARG A 200 -57.36 -12.91 -45.29
N ALA A 201 -57.41 -12.77 -43.97
CA ALA A 201 -58.14 -11.69 -43.30
C ALA A 201 -57.57 -10.28 -43.57
N ARG A 202 -56.25 -10.17 -43.81
CA ARG A 202 -55.59 -8.90 -44.15
C ARG A 202 -55.65 -8.54 -45.65
N ARG A 203 -56.28 -9.36 -46.51
CA ARG A 203 -56.41 -9.02 -47.94
C ARG A 203 -57.42 -7.87 -48.09
N PRO A 204 -57.05 -6.76 -48.77
CA PRO A 204 -57.98 -5.66 -49.01
C PRO A 204 -59.13 -6.12 -49.92
N ILE A 205 -60.35 -5.75 -49.55
CA ILE A 205 -61.55 -5.94 -50.38
C ILE A 205 -61.44 -4.98 -51.57
N LYS A 206 -61.32 -5.51 -52.80
CA LYS A 206 -61.39 -4.67 -54.01
C LYS A 206 -62.81 -4.11 -54.14
N PRO A 207 -62.99 -2.78 -54.31
CA PRO A 207 -64.32 -2.23 -54.55
C PRO A 207 -64.88 -2.73 -55.89
N ASN A 208 -66.12 -3.21 -55.84
CA ASN A 208 -66.87 -3.72 -56.97
C ASN A 208 -67.17 -2.55 -57.94
N GLN A 209 -66.64 -2.57 -59.16
CA GLN A 209 -67.05 -1.60 -60.20
C GLN A 209 -68.39 -2.01 -60.79
N THR A 210 -69.47 -1.44 -60.28
CA THR A 210 -70.79 -1.49 -60.89
C THR A 210 -70.80 -0.61 -62.15
N LYS A 211 -71.01 -1.23 -63.32
CA LYS A 211 -71.20 -0.53 -64.61
C LYS A 211 -72.46 0.36 -64.53
N ILE A 212 -72.28 1.68 -64.65
CA ILE A 212 -73.38 2.63 -64.85
C ILE A 212 -73.66 2.70 -66.36
N ALA A 213 -74.83 2.20 -66.78
CA ALA A 213 -75.36 2.44 -68.12
C ALA A 213 -76.13 3.77 -68.12
N LEU A 214 -75.53 4.82 -68.71
CA LEU A 214 -76.20 6.09 -68.96
C LEU A 214 -77.03 5.97 -70.24
N ARG A 215 -78.36 5.96 -70.09
CA ARG A 215 -79.34 6.08 -71.17
C ARG A 215 -79.67 7.57 -71.30
N PHE A 216 -79.13 8.24 -72.32
CA PHE A 216 -79.53 9.60 -72.70
C PHE A 216 -80.75 9.53 -73.61
N GLN A 217 -81.89 10.09 -73.16
CA GLN A 217 -83.01 10.46 -74.01
C GLN A 217 -83.11 12.00 -74.04
N TYR A 218 -82.95 12.54 -75.26
CA TYR A 218 -83.60 13.70 -75.91
C TYR A 218 -83.87 15.00 -75.14
N VAL A 219 -83.41 16.12 -75.74
CA VAL A 219 -84.10 17.34 -76.24
C VAL A 219 -82.93 18.24 -76.73
N SER A 220 -82.81 18.76 -77.95
CA SER A 220 -83.72 19.31 -78.98
C SER A 220 -83.01 19.32 -80.33
#